data_AF-A0A962IML1-F1
#
_entry.id   AF-A0A962IML1-F1
#
_cell.length_a   1.000
_cell.length_b   1.000
_cell.length_c   1.000
_cell.angle_alpha   90.00
_cell.angle_beta   90.00
_cell.angle_gamma   90.00
#
_symmetry.space_group_name_H-M   'P 1'
#
loop_
_entity.id
_entity.type
_entity.pdbx_description
1 polymer ?
#
loop_
_entity_poly.entity_id
_entity_poly.type
_entity_poly.pdbx_seq_one_letter_code
_entity_poly.pdbx_strand_id
1 'polypeptide(L)'
;VYRVAGTPFQMINGSQAFTAVTQVGTAQLAFDGNGALTLGYSLFDVEQTKMLERFVFGSTAPTCVGTTASRAGATNYSDLWWNSSEAGWGLTLAHQGNTIFLLWYTYGEGGRDQWISGSSLVLQADGSYVGELQRPQMGVPLPQIMGPATSFPVPGFGSATLRFTDGENGTFEYTVDGVTQTKAIQRFVVVAADQPKPLCSP
;
A
#
# COMPACT_ATOMS: atom_id res chain seq x y z
N VAL A 1 5.03 -11.90 11.47
CA VAL A 1 5.59 -10.60 11.04
C VAL A 1 7.00 -10.82 10.54
N TYR A 2 7.35 -10.18 9.43
CA TYR A 2 8.63 -10.38 8.76
C TYR A 2 9.40 -9.07 8.66
N ARG A 3 10.73 -9.15 8.77
CA ARG A 3 11.65 -8.13 8.28
C ARG A 3 12.13 -8.58 6.90
N VAL A 4 12.09 -7.68 5.94
CA VAL A 4 12.49 -7.95 4.56
C VAL A 4 13.62 -7.03 4.13
N ALA A 5 14.52 -7.55 3.31
CA ALA A 5 15.50 -6.76 2.58
C ALA A 5 15.37 -7.05 1.09
N GLY A 6 15.79 -6.11 0.25
CA GLY A 6 15.58 -6.22 -1.18
C GLY A 6 16.38 -5.25 -2.03
N THR A 7 16.16 -5.34 -3.33
CA THR A 7 16.72 -4.46 -4.35
C THR A 7 16.09 -3.08 -4.23
N PRO A 8 16.89 -2.01 -4.03
CA PRO A 8 16.41 -0.63 -3.98
C PRO A 8 15.52 -0.29 -5.17
N PHE A 9 14.45 0.48 -4.95
CA PHE A 9 13.39 0.73 -5.93
C PHE A 9 13.89 1.20 -7.30
N GLN A 10 14.95 2.00 -7.33
CA GLN A 10 15.58 2.52 -8.54
C GLN A 10 16.32 1.46 -9.37
N MET A 11 16.56 0.27 -8.82
CA MET A 11 17.23 -0.86 -9.47
C MET A 11 16.32 -2.05 -9.74
N ILE A 12 15.07 -2.04 -9.25
CA ILE A 12 14.10 -3.10 -9.55
C ILE A 12 13.82 -3.08 -11.05
N ASN A 13 14.07 -4.18 -11.75
CA ASN A 13 13.88 -4.28 -13.20
C ASN A 13 13.62 -5.72 -13.65
N GLY A 14 12.35 -6.13 -13.69
CA GLY A 14 11.90 -7.40 -14.25
C GLY A 14 12.38 -8.66 -13.51
N SER A 15 12.75 -8.52 -12.24
CA SER A 15 13.15 -9.63 -11.38
C SER A 15 12.65 -9.42 -9.96
N GLN A 16 12.60 -10.52 -9.20
CA GLN A 16 12.24 -10.52 -7.78
C GLN A 16 12.99 -9.45 -7.00
N ALA A 17 12.25 -8.61 -6.28
CA ALA A 17 12.79 -7.49 -5.55
C ALA A 17 13.29 -7.86 -4.15
N PHE A 18 12.69 -8.83 -3.46
CA PHE A 18 13.16 -9.23 -2.14
C PHE A 18 14.38 -10.16 -2.22
N THR A 19 15.37 -9.94 -1.35
CA THR A 19 16.61 -10.73 -1.27
C THR A 19 16.73 -11.50 0.05
N ALA A 20 16.04 -11.05 1.09
CA ALA A 20 15.98 -11.75 2.37
C ALA A 20 14.62 -11.56 3.05
N VAL A 21 14.15 -12.60 3.72
CA VAL A 21 12.92 -12.59 4.52
C VAL A 21 13.23 -13.28 5.84
N THR A 22 13.09 -12.57 6.96
CA THR A 22 13.31 -13.10 8.30
C THR A 22 12.05 -12.94 9.13
N GLN A 23 11.54 -14.01 9.71
CA GLN A 23 10.44 -13.90 10.67
C GLN A 23 10.97 -13.26 11.97
N VAL A 24 10.33 -12.19 12.41
CA VAL A 24 10.76 -11.38 13.58
C VAL A 24 9.72 -11.34 14.68
N GLY A 25 8.59 -12.02 14.50
CA GLY A 25 7.54 -12.08 15.51
C GLY A 25 6.17 -12.43 14.95
N THR A 26 5.13 -12.10 15.70
CA THR A 26 3.74 -12.44 15.42
C THR A 26 2.83 -11.21 15.53
N ALA A 27 1.68 -11.26 14.84
CA ALA A 27 0.66 -10.22 14.93
C ALA A 27 -0.72 -10.87 14.96
N GLN A 28 -1.62 -10.24 15.71
CA GLN A 28 -3.03 -10.59 15.81
C GLN A 28 -3.85 -9.35 15.48
N LEU A 29 -4.84 -9.53 14.60
CA LEU A 29 -5.88 -8.54 14.34
C LEU A 29 -7.17 -9.03 14.98
N ALA A 30 -7.81 -8.18 15.78
CA ALA A 30 -9.12 -8.43 16.35
C ALA A 30 -10.07 -7.29 15.95
N PHE A 31 -11.15 -7.63 15.25
CA PHE A 31 -12.22 -6.70 14.93
C PHE A 31 -13.29 -6.83 16.00
N ASP A 32 -13.56 -5.75 16.73
CA ASP A 32 -14.69 -5.74 17.65
C ASP A 32 -16.00 -5.46 16.88
N GLY A 33 -17.13 -5.86 17.47
CA GLY A 33 -18.45 -5.64 16.87
C GLY A 33 -18.85 -4.16 16.73
N ASN A 34 -18.03 -3.24 17.24
CA ASN A 34 -18.25 -1.80 17.20
C ASN A 34 -17.41 -1.12 16.11
N GLY A 35 -16.65 -1.89 15.32
CA GLY A 35 -15.82 -1.40 14.23
C GLY A 35 -14.43 -0.91 14.65
N ALA A 36 -14.02 -1.10 15.91
CA ALA A 36 -12.64 -0.88 16.31
C ALA A 36 -11.77 -2.08 15.93
N LEU A 37 -10.57 -1.79 15.44
CA LEU A 37 -9.58 -2.79 15.10
C LEU A 37 -8.49 -2.77 16.17
N THR A 38 -8.28 -3.88 16.86
CA THR A 38 -7.13 -4.04 17.75
C THR A 38 -6.02 -4.79 17.03
N LEU A 39 -4.83 -4.20 16.99
CA LEU A 39 -3.58 -4.82 16.54
C LEU A 39 -2.74 -5.18 17.77
N GLY A 40 -2.65 -6.47 18.08
CA GLY A 40 -1.66 -7.02 19.01
C GLY A 40 -0.44 -7.53 18.25
N TYR A 41 0.78 -7.29 18.77
CA TYR A 41 1.99 -7.85 18.17
C TYR A 41 3.07 -8.18 19.20
N SER A 42 3.84 -9.21 18.88
CA SER A 42 5.15 -9.48 19.47
C SER A 42 6.22 -9.30 18.41
N LEU A 43 7.20 -8.45 18.66
CA LEU A 43 8.29 -8.12 17.75
C LEU A 43 9.60 -8.08 18.54
N PHE A 44 10.50 -9.04 18.28
CA PHE A 44 11.67 -9.26 19.14
C PHE A 44 11.22 -9.40 20.61
N ASP A 45 11.77 -8.58 21.52
CA ASP A 45 11.43 -8.57 22.95
C ASP A 45 10.28 -7.59 23.30
N VAL A 46 9.55 -7.08 22.29
CA VAL A 46 8.53 -6.06 22.46
C VAL A 46 7.15 -6.66 22.24
N GLU A 47 6.29 -6.55 23.24
CA GLU A 47 4.88 -6.93 23.15
C GLU A 47 4.00 -5.69 23.38
N GLN A 48 3.07 -5.43 22.46
CA GLN A 48 2.20 -4.26 22.51
C GLN A 48 0.84 -4.56 21.90
N THR A 49 -0.15 -3.78 22.33
CA THR A 49 -1.48 -3.75 21.73
C THR A 49 -1.84 -2.30 21.38
N LYS A 50 -2.32 -2.08 20.16
CA LYS A 50 -2.78 -0.77 19.67
C LYS A 50 -4.21 -0.88 19.16
N MET A 51 -5.06 0.06 19.55
CA MET A 51 -6.36 0.26 18.89
C MET A 51 -6.14 1.12 17.65
N LEU A 52 -6.72 0.69 16.54
CA LEU A 52 -6.71 1.33 15.24
C LEU A 52 -8.14 1.70 14.89
N GLU A 53 -8.29 2.92 14.40
CA GLU A 53 -9.53 3.40 13.80
C GLU A 53 -9.39 3.44 12.28
N ARG A 54 -10.53 3.44 11.60
CA ARG A 54 -10.54 3.55 10.14
C ARG A 54 -10.00 4.92 9.74
N PHE A 55 -8.98 4.92 8.88
CA PHE A 55 -8.46 6.15 8.29
C PHE A 55 -9.49 6.75 7.32
N VAL A 56 -10.07 7.90 7.69
CA VAL A 56 -11.07 8.62 6.89
C VAL A 56 -10.39 9.71 6.08
N PHE A 57 -10.38 9.57 4.76
CA PHE A 57 -9.78 10.56 3.84
C PHE A 57 -10.73 10.96 2.68
N GLY A 58 -12.00 10.59 2.77
CA GLY A 58 -13.06 10.99 1.85
C GLY A 58 -14.44 10.86 2.49
N SER A 59 -15.45 11.41 1.83
CA SER A 59 -16.82 11.53 2.36
C SER A 59 -17.66 10.26 2.24
N THR A 60 -17.26 9.33 1.36
CA THR A 60 -18.01 8.11 1.06
C THR A 60 -17.06 6.92 1.05
N ALA A 61 -17.23 6.01 2.02
CA ALA A 61 -16.52 4.74 2.01
C ALA A 61 -17.10 3.85 0.90
N PRO A 62 -16.26 3.15 0.11
CA PRO A 62 -16.76 2.27 -0.92
C PRO A 62 -17.49 1.08 -0.30
N THR A 63 -18.51 0.58 -1.01
CA THR A 63 -19.15 -0.70 -0.67
C THR A 63 -18.42 -1.81 -1.40
N CYS A 64 -17.99 -2.85 -0.69
CA CYS A 64 -17.27 -3.98 -1.29
C CYS A 64 -18.06 -5.27 -1.09
N VAL A 65 -18.24 -6.03 -2.18
CA VAL A 65 -18.87 -7.35 -2.19
C VAL A 65 -17.90 -8.40 -2.74
N GLY A 66 -18.10 -9.66 -2.37
CA GLY A 66 -17.34 -10.77 -2.95
C GLY A 66 -17.82 -11.10 -4.36
N THR A 67 -16.89 -11.34 -5.29
CA THR A 67 -17.18 -11.84 -6.64
C THR A 67 -16.21 -12.92 -7.06
N THR A 68 -16.69 -13.93 -7.79
CA THR A 68 -15.86 -14.92 -8.49
C THR A 68 -15.68 -14.56 -9.97
N ALA A 69 -16.39 -13.54 -10.47
CA ALA A 69 -16.26 -13.06 -11.84
C ALA A 69 -14.97 -12.22 -12.02
N SER A 70 -14.60 -11.96 -13.28
CA SER A 70 -13.54 -11.01 -13.60
C SER A 70 -13.90 -9.63 -13.06
N ARG A 71 -12.89 -8.91 -12.58
CA ARG A 71 -13.01 -7.53 -12.10
C ARG A 71 -12.55 -6.52 -13.14
N ALA A 72 -12.33 -6.91 -14.40
CA ALA A 72 -11.87 -6.00 -15.47
C ALA A 72 -12.82 -4.82 -15.69
N GLY A 73 -14.13 -4.98 -15.42
CA GLY A 73 -15.11 -3.89 -15.48
C GLY A 73 -15.17 -3.01 -14.22
N ALA A 74 -14.36 -3.27 -13.19
CA ALA A 74 -14.39 -2.50 -11.94
C ALA A 74 -13.83 -1.08 -12.16
N THR A 75 -14.54 -0.10 -11.61
CA THR A 75 -14.13 1.33 -11.68
C THR A 75 -13.60 1.85 -10.34
N ASN A 76 -13.77 1.08 -9.25
CA ASN A 76 -13.08 1.33 -7.99
C ASN A 76 -11.81 0.49 -7.91
N TYR A 77 -10.69 1.10 -7.56
CA TYR A 77 -9.35 0.50 -7.63
C TYR A 77 -8.81 0.08 -6.26
N SER A 78 -9.66 0.09 -5.22
CA SER A 78 -9.27 -0.32 -3.87
C SER A 78 -8.87 -1.80 -3.86
N ASP A 79 -7.60 -2.07 -3.61
CA ASP A 79 -7.03 -3.42 -3.45
C ASP A 79 -5.53 -3.35 -3.11
N LEU A 80 -4.94 -4.54 -2.96
CA LEU A 80 -3.52 -4.78 -3.14
C LEU A 80 -3.16 -4.88 -4.64
N TRP A 81 -2.09 -4.23 -5.06
CA TRP A 81 -1.57 -4.23 -6.43
C TRP A 81 -0.07 -4.53 -6.43
N TRP A 82 0.42 -5.20 -7.47
CA TRP A 82 1.82 -5.64 -7.56
C TRP A 82 2.23 -5.92 -9.00
N ASN A 83 3.52 -6.15 -9.23
CA ASN A 83 4.04 -6.69 -10.48
C ASN A 83 4.52 -8.14 -10.25
N SER A 84 3.90 -9.12 -10.91
CA SER A 84 4.25 -10.54 -10.70
C SER A 84 5.66 -10.88 -11.13
N SER A 85 6.21 -10.16 -12.11
CA SER A 85 7.59 -10.34 -12.57
C SER A 85 8.61 -9.71 -11.63
N GLU A 86 8.16 -8.91 -10.65
CA GLU A 86 9.01 -8.18 -9.70
C GLU A 86 8.55 -8.43 -8.25
N ALA A 87 8.25 -9.67 -7.90
CA ALA A 87 7.72 -10.05 -6.58
C ALA A 87 8.57 -9.45 -5.44
N GLY A 88 7.92 -8.82 -4.44
CA GLY A 88 8.59 -8.27 -3.25
C GLY A 88 8.31 -6.79 -2.97
N TRP A 89 7.69 -6.08 -3.89
CA TRP A 89 7.15 -4.73 -3.69
C TRP A 89 5.68 -4.69 -4.14
N GLY A 90 4.95 -3.64 -3.78
CA GLY A 90 3.57 -3.48 -4.20
C GLY A 90 2.89 -2.25 -3.61
N LEU A 91 1.63 -2.06 -3.99
CA LEU A 91 0.80 -0.94 -3.59
C LEU A 91 -0.42 -1.44 -2.82
N THR A 92 -0.85 -0.69 -1.82
CA THR A 92 -2.20 -0.75 -1.27
C THR A 92 -2.92 0.52 -1.70
N LEU A 93 -4.04 0.37 -2.39
CA LEU A 93 -4.85 1.48 -2.85
C LEU A 93 -6.16 1.51 -2.08
N ALA A 94 -6.60 2.71 -1.69
CA ALA A 94 -7.94 2.96 -1.21
C ALA A 94 -8.54 4.10 -2.03
N HIS A 95 -9.60 3.81 -2.77
CA HIS A 95 -10.20 4.70 -3.77
C HIS A 95 -11.58 5.19 -3.29
N GLN A 96 -11.72 6.51 -3.13
CA GLN A 96 -12.95 7.19 -2.72
C GLN A 96 -13.23 8.39 -3.65
N GLY A 97 -14.38 8.37 -4.33
CA GLY A 97 -14.74 9.42 -5.29
C GLY A 97 -13.70 9.58 -6.39
N ASN A 98 -13.07 10.75 -6.47
CA ASN A 98 -12.01 11.06 -7.45
C ASN A 98 -10.60 10.97 -6.86
N THR A 99 -10.45 10.39 -5.66
CA THR A 99 -9.20 10.39 -4.90
C THR A 99 -8.77 8.97 -4.56
N ILE A 100 -7.47 8.68 -4.77
CA ILE A 100 -6.83 7.45 -4.32
C ILE A 100 -5.79 7.79 -3.25
N PHE A 101 -5.92 7.13 -2.10
CA PHE A 101 -4.80 6.96 -1.17
C PHE A 101 -3.94 5.79 -1.66
N LEU A 102 -2.63 6.02 -1.75
CA LEU A 102 -1.64 5.02 -2.14
C LEU A 102 -0.69 4.77 -0.98
N LEU A 103 -0.41 3.50 -0.68
CA LEU A 103 0.72 3.08 0.14
C LEU A 103 1.60 2.13 -0.66
N TRP A 104 2.84 2.54 -0.93
CA TRP A 104 3.84 1.76 -1.63
C TRP A 104 4.83 1.17 -0.64
N TYR A 105 4.94 -0.15 -0.59
CA TYR A 105 6.02 -0.83 0.12
C TYR A 105 7.11 -1.25 -0.88
N THR A 106 8.35 -0.89 -0.59
CA THR A 106 9.51 -1.12 -1.46
C THR A 106 10.81 -1.08 -0.64
N TYR A 107 11.96 -1.04 -1.30
CA TYR A 107 13.27 -0.99 -0.67
C TYR A 107 13.98 0.32 -0.98
N GLY A 108 14.61 0.93 0.02
CA GLY A 108 15.46 2.11 -0.12
C GLY A 108 16.93 1.76 -0.30
N GLU A 109 17.79 2.76 -0.20
CA GLU A 109 19.24 2.56 -0.24
C GLU A 109 19.71 1.58 0.86
N GLY A 110 20.65 0.71 0.51
CA GLY A 110 21.11 -0.38 1.37
C GLY A 110 20.11 -1.55 1.48
N GLY A 111 19.03 -1.54 0.69
CA GLY A 111 18.07 -2.63 0.59
C GLY A 111 17.11 -2.75 1.77
N ARG A 112 16.98 -1.70 2.59
CA ARG A 112 16.06 -1.65 3.73
C ARG A 112 14.63 -1.43 3.25
N ASP A 113 13.69 -2.11 3.88
CA ASP A 113 12.26 -1.88 3.71
C ASP A 113 11.86 -0.43 4.00
N GLN A 114 10.99 0.12 3.17
CA GLN A 114 10.40 1.44 3.35
C GLN A 114 8.96 1.48 2.86
N TRP A 115 8.20 2.43 3.42
CA TRP A 115 6.83 2.72 3.03
C TRP A 115 6.72 4.18 2.59
N ILE A 116 6.15 4.40 1.42
CA ILE A 116 5.93 5.73 0.82
C ILE A 116 4.43 5.87 0.56
N SER A 117 3.83 6.95 1.02
CA SER A 117 2.38 7.19 0.89
C SER A 117 2.08 8.33 -0.07
N GLY A 118 1.05 8.19 -0.89
CA GLY A 118 0.42 9.31 -1.60
C GLY A 118 -0.95 9.59 -0.99
N SER A 119 -1.07 10.63 -0.18
CA SER A 119 -2.28 10.88 0.61
C SER A 119 -3.49 11.30 -0.23
N SER A 120 -3.26 11.83 -1.44
CA SER A 120 -4.32 12.27 -2.35
C SER A 120 -3.83 12.26 -3.80
N LEU A 121 -3.98 11.13 -4.49
CA LEU A 121 -3.85 11.09 -5.95
C LEU A 121 -5.21 11.42 -6.56
N VAL A 122 -5.30 12.53 -7.28
CA VAL A 122 -6.54 13.11 -7.79
C VAL A 122 -6.74 12.72 -9.25
N LEU A 123 -7.96 12.34 -9.62
CA LEU A 123 -8.38 12.06 -10.99
C LEU A 123 -8.17 13.29 -11.90
N GLN A 124 -7.47 13.07 -13.01
CA GLN A 124 -7.21 14.04 -14.06
C GLN A 124 -8.17 13.82 -15.24
N ALA A 125 -8.25 14.81 -16.15
CA ALA A 125 -9.12 14.75 -17.32
C ALA A 125 -8.79 13.59 -18.29
N ASP A 126 -7.55 13.10 -18.25
CA ASP A 126 -7.07 11.98 -19.07
C ASP A 126 -7.25 10.60 -18.41
N GLY A 127 -7.95 10.54 -17.27
CA GLY A 127 -8.22 9.31 -16.53
C GLY A 127 -7.10 8.86 -15.59
N SER A 128 -5.97 9.57 -15.52
CA SER A 128 -4.91 9.27 -14.54
C SER A 128 -5.24 9.79 -13.15
N TYR A 129 -4.65 9.18 -12.12
CA TYR A 129 -4.67 9.70 -10.75
C TYR A 129 -3.27 10.20 -10.42
N VAL A 130 -3.13 11.48 -10.12
CA VAL A 130 -1.82 12.15 -9.91
C VAL A 130 -1.76 12.78 -8.53
N GLY A 131 -0.64 12.61 -7.83
CA GLY A 131 -0.45 13.16 -6.50
C GLY A 131 1.00 13.19 -6.04
N GLU A 132 1.25 13.91 -4.96
CA GLU A 132 2.55 13.94 -4.29
C GLU A 132 2.77 12.68 -3.46
N LEU A 133 3.99 12.15 -3.48
CA LEU A 133 4.43 11.08 -2.59
C LEU A 133 5.10 11.68 -1.35
N GLN A 134 4.83 11.08 -0.20
CA GLN A 134 5.26 11.52 1.11
C GLN A 134 5.92 10.36 1.85
N ARG A 135 6.97 10.65 2.62
CA ARG A 135 7.59 9.68 3.53
C ARG A 135 8.13 10.39 4.78
N PRO A 136 7.93 9.85 5.99
CA PRO A 136 8.57 10.37 7.19
C PRO A 136 10.09 10.40 7.05
N GLN A 137 10.73 11.49 7.48
CA GLN A 137 12.20 11.55 7.57
C GLN A 137 12.75 10.79 8.77
N MET A 138 11.98 10.76 9.85
CA MET A 138 12.30 10.09 11.11
C MET A 138 11.03 9.56 11.75
N GLY A 139 11.17 8.50 12.55
CA GLY A 139 10.08 7.93 13.34
C GLY A 139 10.52 7.66 14.78
N VAL A 140 9.54 7.51 15.65
CA VAL A 140 9.75 7.07 17.03
C VAL A 140 9.98 5.56 17.04
N PRO A 141 11.03 5.04 17.74
CA PRO A 141 11.24 3.60 17.86
C PRO A 141 9.99 2.89 18.36
N LEU A 142 9.68 1.73 17.79
CA LEU A 142 8.46 0.96 18.06
C LEU A 142 8.07 0.87 19.55
N PRO A 143 8.97 0.55 20.50
CA PRO A 143 8.60 0.39 21.92
C PRO A 143 8.25 1.73 22.61
N GLN A 144 8.60 2.86 21.98
CA GLN A 144 8.48 4.20 22.53
C GLN A 144 7.27 4.96 21.94
N ILE A 145 6.52 4.34 21.02
CA ILE A 145 5.34 4.97 20.41
C ILE A 145 4.21 5.05 21.44
N MET A 146 4.13 6.19 22.11
CA MET A 146 3.06 6.56 23.05
C MET A 146 2.19 7.72 22.57
N GLY A 147 2.54 8.31 21.43
CA GLY A 147 1.85 9.40 20.76
C GLY A 147 2.14 9.36 19.26
N PRO A 148 2.28 10.51 18.58
CA PRO A 148 2.65 10.53 17.17
C PRO A 148 3.93 9.70 16.90
N ALA A 149 3.84 8.76 15.96
CA ALA A 149 4.97 7.92 15.56
C ALA A 149 5.98 8.65 14.65
N THR A 150 5.62 9.84 14.19
CA THR A 150 6.42 10.74 13.33
C THR A 150 5.96 12.19 13.54
N SER A 151 6.74 13.14 13.05
CA SER A 151 6.35 14.53 12.90
C SER A 151 5.40 14.73 11.71
N PHE A 152 4.48 15.69 11.83
CA PHE A 152 3.56 16.14 10.79
C PHE A 152 3.74 17.65 10.52
N PRO A 153 3.47 18.14 9.30
CA PRO A 153 3.08 17.37 8.12
C PRO A 153 4.23 16.50 7.61
N VAL A 154 3.91 15.33 7.03
CA VAL A 154 4.92 14.47 6.41
C VAL A 154 5.41 15.14 5.12
N PRO A 155 6.73 15.35 4.95
CA PRO A 155 7.24 16.06 3.79
C PRO A 155 7.00 15.27 2.51
N GLY A 156 6.70 16.00 1.43
CA GLY A 156 6.70 15.49 0.08
C GLY A 156 8.11 15.14 -0.40
N PHE A 157 8.22 14.06 -1.16
CA PHE A 157 9.49 13.53 -1.66
C PHE A 157 9.40 13.01 -3.10
N GLY A 158 8.35 13.37 -3.83
CA GLY A 158 8.16 12.88 -5.19
C GLY A 158 6.74 13.01 -5.69
N SER A 159 6.47 12.39 -6.81
CA SER A 159 5.14 12.30 -7.41
C SER A 159 4.82 10.88 -7.84
N ALA A 160 3.52 10.58 -7.91
CA ALA A 160 3.00 9.35 -8.45
C ALA A 160 1.89 9.63 -9.46
N THR A 161 1.85 8.80 -10.49
CA THR A 161 0.78 8.74 -11.48
C THR A 161 0.31 7.29 -11.59
N LEU A 162 -0.98 7.05 -11.36
CA LEU A 162 -1.63 5.78 -11.64
C LEU A 162 -2.46 5.90 -12.92
N ARG A 163 -2.36 4.91 -13.81
CA ARG A 163 -3.24 4.77 -14.98
C ARG A 163 -3.75 3.35 -15.04
N PHE A 164 -5.07 3.18 -15.10
CA PHE A 164 -5.68 1.85 -15.17
C PHE A 164 -6.12 1.58 -16.61
N THR A 165 -5.74 0.42 -17.14
CA THR A 165 -6.24 -0.04 -18.44
C THR A 165 -7.59 -0.74 -18.30
N ASP A 166 -7.81 -1.38 -17.15
CA ASP A 166 -9.06 -1.99 -16.73
C ASP A 166 -9.09 -2.10 -15.19
N GLY A 167 -10.12 -2.72 -14.63
CA GLY A 167 -10.25 -2.89 -13.19
C GLY A 167 -9.24 -3.85 -12.55
N GLU A 168 -8.44 -4.59 -13.32
CA GLU A 168 -7.46 -5.59 -12.87
C GLU A 168 -5.99 -5.23 -13.20
N ASN A 169 -5.76 -4.30 -14.14
CA ASN A 169 -4.46 -3.96 -14.70
C ASN A 169 -4.25 -2.43 -14.79
N GLY A 170 -3.00 -2.00 -14.62
CA GLY A 170 -2.62 -0.61 -14.78
C GLY A 170 -1.12 -0.38 -14.80
N THR A 171 -0.73 0.88 -14.72
CA THR A 171 0.65 1.33 -14.54
C THR A 171 0.77 2.23 -13.32
N PHE A 172 1.88 2.06 -12.61
CA PHE A 172 2.35 2.93 -11.55
C PHE A 172 3.63 3.60 -12.03
N GLU A 173 3.54 4.91 -12.26
CA GLU A 173 4.68 5.76 -12.53
C GLU A 173 5.00 6.58 -11.28
N TYR A 174 6.28 6.71 -10.96
CA TYR A 174 6.73 7.53 -9.85
C TYR A 174 7.96 8.33 -10.26
N THR A 175 8.15 9.47 -9.59
CA THR A 175 9.43 10.17 -9.51
C THR A 175 9.79 10.34 -8.04
N VAL A 176 10.86 9.68 -7.58
CA VAL A 176 11.33 9.72 -6.19
C VAL A 176 12.84 9.80 -6.19
N ASP A 177 13.42 10.67 -5.35
CA ASP A 177 14.88 10.86 -5.27
C ASP A 177 15.54 11.19 -6.64
N GLY A 178 14.81 11.88 -7.53
CA GLY A 178 15.26 12.20 -8.89
C GLY A 178 15.22 11.03 -9.89
N VAL A 179 14.73 9.86 -9.48
CA VAL A 179 14.55 8.68 -10.31
C VAL A 179 13.10 8.56 -10.74
N THR A 180 12.88 8.46 -12.05
CA THR A 180 11.57 8.17 -12.64
C THR A 180 11.52 6.74 -13.18
N GLN A 181 10.50 5.99 -12.81
CA GLN A 181 10.19 4.70 -13.45
C GLN A 181 8.69 4.52 -13.64
N THR A 182 8.34 3.65 -14.60
CA THR A 182 6.98 3.18 -14.83
C THR A 182 6.96 1.66 -14.66
N LYS A 183 6.01 1.17 -13.86
CA LYS A 183 5.81 -0.24 -13.55
C LYS A 183 4.43 -0.68 -13.99
N ALA A 184 4.34 -1.78 -14.73
CA ALA A 184 3.07 -2.48 -14.90
C ALA A 184 2.65 -3.06 -13.54
N ILE A 185 1.37 -2.92 -13.21
CA ILE A 185 0.77 -3.45 -12.00
C ILE A 185 -0.52 -4.19 -12.33
N GLN A 186 -0.82 -5.19 -11.51
CA GLN A 186 -2.08 -5.93 -11.53
C GLN A 186 -2.56 -6.16 -10.10
N ARG A 187 -3.83 -6.47 -9.90
CA ARG A 187 -4.34 -6.80 -8.56
C ARG A 187 -3.67 -8.05 -7.99
N PHE A 188 -3.32 -8.02 -6.72
CA PHE A 188 -2.78 -9.16 -5.99
C PHE A 188 -3.92 -10.03 -5.46
N VAL A 189 -4.09 -11.22 -6.03
CA VAL A 189 -5.14 -12.17 -5.66
C VAL A 189 -4.55 -13.21 -4.71
N VAL A 190 -5.00 -13.20 -3.45
CA VAL A 190 -4.52 -14.10 -2.39
C VAL A 190 -5.32 -15.40 -2.24
N VAL A 191 -6.40 -15.54 -2.98
CA VAL A 191 -7.32 -16.69 -2.92
C VAL A 191 -7.31 -17.47 -4.23
N ALA A 192 -7.75 -18.73 -4.17
CA ALA A 192 -7.96 -19.55 -5.37
C ALA A 192 -9.01 -18.92 -6.32
N ALA A 193 -8.99 -19.31 -7.59
CA ALA A 193 -9.81 -18.68 -8.63
C ALA A 193 -11.32 -18.80 -8.39
N ASP A 194 -11.77 -19.84 -7.69
CA ASP A 194 -13.16 -20.13 -7.34
C ASP A 194 -13.63 -19.43 -6.05
N GLN A 195 -12.73 -18.76 -5.34
CA GLN A 195 -13.05 -18.05 -4.11
C GLN A 195 -13.41 -16.59 -4.39
N PRO A 196 -14.38 -16.01 -3.66
CA PRO A 196 -14.76 -14.61 -3.84
C PRO A 196 -13.58 -13.65 -3.58
N LYS A 197 -13.37 -12.72 -4.50
CA LYS A 197 -12.43 -11.60 -4.40
C LYS A 197 -13.20 -10.31 -4.13
N PRO A 198 -12.61 -9.30 -3.46
CA PRO A 198 -13.27 -8.01 -3.27
C PRO A 198 -13.55 -7.31 -4.60
N LEU A 199 -14.78 -6.86 -4.79
CA LEU A 199 -15.21 -5.92 -5.83
C LEU A 199 -15.87 -4.74 -5.12
N CYS A 200 -15.20 -3.58 -5.18
CA CYS A 200 -15.69 -2.36 -4.56
C CYS A 200 -16.40 -1.47 -5.59
N SER A 201 -17.39 -0.71 -5.13
CA SER A 201 -18.04 0.37 -5.87
C SER A 201 -18.05 1.64 -5.00
N PRO A 202 -18.18 2.83 -5.61
CA PRO A 202 -18.52 4.05 -4.88
C PRO A 202 -19.74 3.86 -3.97
#